data_AF-A0A3Q2VFU7-F1
#
_entry.id   AF-A0A3Q2VFU7-F1
#
_cell.length_a   1.000
_cell.length_b   1.000
_cell.length_c   1.000
_cell.angle_alpha   90.00
_cell.angle_beta   90.00
_cell.angle_gamma   90.00
#
_symmetry.space_group_name_H-M   'P 1'
#
loop_
_entity.id
_entity.type
_entity.pdbx_description
1 polymer ?
#
loop_
_entity_poly.entity_id
_entity_poly.type
_entity_poly.pdbx_seq_one_letter_code
_entity_poly.pdbx_strand_id
1 'polypeptide(L)'
;KEMRRYEWSVCVCLQEFYMKCASHPTSDDDLSVALDLIMTNTRGVPCIACTDVMGVVLVFQCSERHVICLDCFQRYCQTRLNDRQFVYHPVIGYSLPCAVGCDDSLIKEVHHFRILGDEQYGRYLQYGAEECLLTTGGMMCPSPGCGAGLLPPDGSRKVECDRRLGCGFVFCRLCRGEYHEGLCQAVTAPPTGEAAQVSWPVTEVVGR
;
A
#
# COMPACT_ATOMS: atom_id res chain seq x y z
N LYS A 1 12.69 -9.69 59.46
CA LYS A 1 12.28 -8.58 58.56
C LYS A 1 13.54 -7.80 58.29
N GLU A 2 14.29 -8.05 57.23
CA GLU A 2 13.92 -7.82 55.84
C GLU A 2 14.79 -8.70 54.92
N MET A 3 14.16 -9.29 53.92
CA MET A 3 14.77 -10.16 52.91
C MET A 3 15.24 -9.26 51.76
N ARG A 4 16.55 -8.97 51.65
CA ARG A 4 17.08 -8.27 50.48
C ARG A 4 17.31 -9.26 49.34
N ARG A 5 16.37 -9.21 48.40
CA ARG A 5 16.38 -9.90 47.10
C ARG A 5 17.53 -9.33 46.27
N TYR A 6 18.54 -10.14 45.99
CA TYR A 6 19.60 -9.80 45.05
C TYR A 6 19.05 -10.01 43.64
N GLU A 7 18.73 -8.91 42.94
CA GLU A 7 18.44 -8.94 41.51
C GLU A 7 19.77 -9.12 40.75
N TRP A 8 19.94 -10.31 40.17
CA TRP A 8 21.05 -10.61 39.27
C TRP A 8 20.75 -9.93 37.94
N SER A 9 21.43 -8.81 37.66
CA SER A 9 21.43 -8.22 36.33
C SER A 9 22.26 -9.10 35.41
N VAL A 10 21.59 -9.86 34.54
CA VAL A 10 22.22 -10.67 33.50
C VAL A 10 22.77 -9.72 32.44
N CYS A 11 24.09 -9.66 32.27
CA CYS A 11 24.71 -8.91 31.19
C CYS A 11 24.48 -9.66 29.88
N VAL A 12 23.52 -9.20 29.08
CA VAL A 12 23.23 -9.76 27.76
C VAL A 12 24.14 -9.08 26.74
N CYS A 13 25.10 -9.82 26.18
CA CYS A 13 25.89 -9.36 25.04
C CYS A 13 25.13 -9.70 23.74
N LEU A 14 24.63 -8.69 23.04
CA LEU A 14 23.99 -8.83 21.74
C LEU A 14 25.05 -8.64 20.64
N GLN A 15 24.99 -9.47 19.59
CA GLN A 15 25.72 -9.24 18.35
C GLN A 15 24.74 -8.85 17.24
N GLU A 16 25.12 -7.84 16.46
CA GLU A 16 24.34 -7.34 15.33
C GLU A 16 25.01 -7.75 14.02
N PHE A 17 24.21 -8.20 13.07
CA PHE A 17 24.65 -8.63 11.75
C PHE A 17 24.15 -7.66 10.70
N TYR A 18 24.97 -7.39 9.68
CA TYR A 18 24.62 -6.55 8.55
C TYR A 18 25.09 -7.19 7.23
N MET A 19 24.49 -6.74 6.13
CA MET A 19 24.85 -7.19 4.78
C MET A 19 25.41 -6.02 3.97
N LYS A 20 26.29 -6.33 3.01
CA LYS A 20 26.84 -5.38 2.04
C LYS A 20 26.71 -5.94 0.63
N CYS A 21 26.62 -5.06 -0.37
CA CYS A 21 26.65 -5.44 -1.77
C CYS A 21 28.03 -6.01 -2.13
N ALA A 22 28.08 -7.21 -2.73
CA ALA A 22 29.32 -7.84 -3.19
C ALA A 22 29.70 -7.47 -4.63
N SER A 23 28.83 -6.76 -5.35
CA SER A 23 29.03 -6.44 -6.78
C SER A 23 29.95 -5.26 -7.04
N HIS A 24 30.23 -4.45 -6.01
CA HIS A 24 31.14 -3.30 -6.09
C HIS A 24 31.84 -3.09 -4.75
N PRO A 25 32.98 -2.38 -4.72
CA PRO A 25 33.59 -1.95 -3.47
C PRO A 25 32.58 -1.16 -2.62
N THR A 26 32.53 -1.46 -1.33
CA THR A 26 31.66 -0.82 -0.34
C THR A 26 32.50 -0.31 0.83
N SER A 27 32.12 0.84 1.38
CA SER A 27 32.68 1.38 2.62
C SER A 27 32.06 0.69 3.85
N ASP A 28 32.47 1.08 5.06
CA ASP A 28 31.88 0.52 6.29
C ASP A 28 30.46 1.01 6.57
N ASP A 29 30.09 2.17 6.06
CA ASP A 29 28.75 2.74 6.25
C ASP A 29 27.74 2.26 5.18
N ASP A 30 28.20 1.55 4.16
CA ASP A 30 27.38 1.07 3.05
C ASP A 30 26.62 -0.22 3.42
N LEU A 31 25.54 -0.05 4.16
CA LEU A 31 24.65 -1.14 4.56
C LEU A 31 23.65 -1.48 3.45
N SER A 32 23.39 -2.78 3.28
CA SER A 32 22.39 -3.31 2.35
C SER A 32 21.34 -4.13 3.09
N VAL A 33 20.09 -4.06 2.61
CA VAL A 33 18.99 -4.83 3.18
C VAL A 33 19.05 -6.27 2.69
N ALA A 34 18.89 -7.22 3.60
CA ALA A 34 18.76 -8.63 3.25
C ALA A 34 17.34 -8.91 2.72
N LEU A 35 17.25 -9.34 1.47
CA LEU A 35 15.98 -9.78 0.86
C LEU A 35 15.81 -11.28 1.09
N ASP A 36 15.31 -11.63 2.28
CA ASP A 36 15.25 -13.00 2.80
C ASP A 36 14.31 -13.93 2.02
N LEU A 37 13.36 -13.39 1.26
CA LEU A 37 12.44 -14.17 0.43
C LEU A 37 13.00 -14.49 -0.95
N ILE A 38 14.05 -13.78 -1.40
CA ILE A 38 14.68 -14.01 -2.70
C ILE A 38 15.74 -15.09 -2.55
N MET A 39 15.53 -16.22 -3.21
CA MET A 39 16.38 -17.40 -3.09
C MET A 39 16.82 -17.92 -4.45
N THR A 40 17.98 -18.57 -4.49
CA THR A 40 18.42 -19.35 -5.65
C THR A 40 17.58 -20.61 -5.78
N ASN A 41 17.07 -20.87 -6.97
CA ASN A 41 16.20 -22.00 -7.28
C ASN A 41 16.99 -23.29 -7.56
N THR A 42 17.65 -23.82 -6.53
CA THR A 42 18.47 -25.05 -6.66
C THR A 42 17.64 -26.30 -6.96
N ARG A 43 16.33 -26.26 -6.68
CA ARG A 43 15.40 -27.38 -6.89
C ARG A 43 14.66 -27.32 -8.23
N GLY A 44 14.88 -26.26 -9.03
CA GLY A 44 14.21 -26.10 -10.32
C GLY A 44 12.69 -26.01 -10.22
N VAL A 45 12.16 -25.41 -9.15
CA VAL A 45 10.71 -25.26 -8.94
C VAL A 45 10.17 -24.24 -9.96
N PRO A 46 9.13 -24.56 -10.74
CA PRO A 46 8.56 -23.64 -11.72
C PRO A 46 7.82 -22.48 -11.04
N CYS A 47 7.80 -21.32 -11.70
CA CYS A 47 7.03 -20.17 -11.28
C CYS A 47 5.52 -20.47 -11.31
N ILE A 48 4.79 -20.08 -10.27
CA ILE A 48 3.34 -20.29 -10.20
C ILE A 48 2.54 -19.53 -11.28
N ALA A 49 3.07 -18.42 -11.79
CA ALA A 49 2.37 -17.58 -12.75
C ALA A 49 2.67 -17.94 -14.22
N CYS A 50 3.95 -18.14 -14.56
CA CYS A 50 4.37 -18.40 -15.94
C CYS A 50 4.81 -19.84 -16.21
N THR A 51 4.90 -20.69 -15.18
CA THR A 51 5.38 -22.09 -15.25
C THR A 51 6.84 -22.28 -15.67
N ASP A 52 7.57 -21.19 -15.93
CA ASP A 52 9.00 -21.24 -16.27
C ASP A 52 9.88 -21.51 -15.04
N VAL A 53 11.02 -22.17 -15.26
CA VAL A 53 12.03 -22.43 -14.23
C VAL A 53 13.12 -21.37 -14.31
N MET A 54 13.14 -20.45 -13.34
CA MET A 54 14.14 -19.38 -13.24
C MET A 54 15.16 -19.68 -12.15
N GLY A 55 16.42 -19.27 -12.34
CA GLY A 55 17.51 -19.54 -11.39
C GLY A 55 17.42 -18.78 -10.06
N VAL A 56 16.71 -17.65 -10.05
CA VAL A 56 16.41 -16.86 -8.84
C VAL A 56 14.92 -16.61 -8.78
N VAL A 57 14.33 -16.86 -7.61
CA VAL A 57 12.88 -16.82 -7.38
C VAL A 57 12.58 -16.21 -6.02
N LEU A 58 11.38 -15.68 -5.86
CA LEU A 58 10.84 -15.28 -4.57
C LEU A 58 9.98 -16.42 -4.00
N VAL A 59 10.17 -16.75 -2.74
CA VAL A 59 9.41 -17.78 -2.02
C VAL A 59 8.54 -17.13 -0.96
N PHE A 60 7.22 -17.24 -1.11
CA PHE A 60 6.28 -16.71 -0.12
C PHE A 60 6.34 -17.48 1.20
N GLN A 61 6.08 -16.79 2.32
CA GLN A 61 6.01 -17.38 3.67
C GLN A 61 4.64 -18.03 3.97
N CYS A 62 3.96 -18.59 2.96
CA CYS A 62 2.70 -19.34 3.14
C CYS A 62 2.97 -20.83 3.43
N SER A 63 1.95 -21.58 3.89
CA SER A 63 2.07 -23.01 4.21
C SER A 63 2.59 -23.86 3.04
N GLU A 64 2.11 -23.58 1.82
CA GLU A 64 2.53 -24.28 0.59
C GLU A 64 3.85 -23.75 0.00
N ARG A 65 4.46 -22.72 0.61
CA ARG A 65 5.68 -22.04 0.15
C ARG A 65 5.69 -21.77 -1.37
N HIS A 66 4.64 -21.11 -1.86
CA HIS A 66 4.50 -20.79 -3.27
C HIS A 66 5.71 -20.00 -3.80
N VAL A 67 6.12 -20.34 -5.02
CA VAL A 67 7.31 -19.79 -5.68
C VAL A 67 6.88 -18.96 -6.89
N ILE A 68 7.47 -17.77 -7.03
CA ILE A 68 7.23 -16.86 -8.15
C ILE A 68 8.57 -16.34 -8.69
N CYS A 69 8.74 -16.25 -10.00
CA CYS A 69 9.92 -15.62 -10.57
C CYS A 69 9.89 -14.09 -10.37
N LEU A 70 11.06 -13.44 -10.45
CA LEU A 70 11.17 -11.99 -10.19
C LEU A 70 10.36 -11.14 -11.18
N ASP A 71 10.32 -11.52 -12.46
CA ASP A 71 9.56 -10.78 -13.47
C ASP A 71 8.04 -10.84 -13.20
N CYS A 72 7.53 -12.02 -12.85
CA CYS A 72 6.12 -12.18 -12.48
C CYS A 72 5.81 -11.48 -11.16
N PHE A 73 6.75 -11.48 -10.20
CA PHE A 73 6.59 -10.77 -8.95
C PHE A 73 6.51 -9.25 -9.16
N GLN A 74 7.37 -8.67 -10.01
CA GLN A 74 7.32 -7.26 -10.36
C GLN A 74 5.98 -6.88 -11.00
N ARG A 75 5.52 -7.67 -11.98
CA ARG A 75 4.21 -7.45 -12.63
C ARG A 75 3.05 -7.57 -11.64
N TYR A 76 3.08 -8.59 -10.78
CA TYR A 76 2.08 -8.77 -9.72
C TYR A 76 2.00 -7.54 -8.80
N CYS A 77 3.15 -7.05 -8.34
CA CYS A 77 3.21 -5.85 -7.52
C CYS A 77 2.67 -4.62 -8.26
N GLN A 78 3.04 -4.44 -9.53
CA GLN A 78 2.61 -3.30 -10.33
C GLN A 78 1.11 -3.29 -10.59
N THR A 79 0.51 -4.44 -10.95
CA THR A 79 -0.94 -4.56 -11.13
C THR A 79 -1.68 -4.21 -9.84
N ARG A 80 -1.28 -4.81 -8.71
CA ARG A 80 -1.92 -4.53 -7.42
C ARG A 80 -1.72 -3.10 -6.95
N LEU A 81 -0.59 -2.47 -7.30
CA LEU A 81 -0.33 -1.08 -6.96
C LEU A 81 -1.23 -0.14 -7.75
N ASN A 82 -1.41 -0.39 -9.06
CA ASN A 82 -2.30 0.39 -9.90
C ASN A 82 -3.77 0.29 -9.47
N ASP A 83 -4.19 -0.90 -9.04
CA ASP A 83 -5.56 -1.16 -8.60
C ASP A 83 -5.81 -0.77 -7.13
N ARG A 84 -4.80 -0.24 -6.41
CA ARG A 84 -4.84 0.04 -4.96
C ARG A 84 -5.28 -1.17 -4.11
N GLN A 85 -4.77 -2.36 -4.44
CA GLN A 85 -5.13 -3.64 -3.80
C GLN A 85 -4.05 -4.17 -2.86
N PHE A 86 -3.16 -3.30 -2.40
CA PHE A 86 -2.25 -3.63 -1.30
C PHE A 86 -3.03 -3.63 0.02
N VAL A 87 -2.59 -4.47 0.95
CA VAL A 87 -3.23 -4.64 2.25
C VAL A 87 -2.41 -3.88 3.30
N TYR A 88 -3.07 -2.97 4.02
CA TYR A 88 -2.47 -2.32 5.17
C TYR A 88 -2.56 -3.23 6.40
N HIS A 89 -1.43 -3.45 7.06
CA HIS A 89 -1.32 -4.18 8.31
C HIS A 89 -0.62 -3.32 9.37
N PRO A 90 -1.17 -3.14 10.59
CA PRO A 90 -0.65 -2.18 11.57
C PRO A 90 0.83 -2.36 11.97
N VAL A 91 1.32 -3.60 11.95
CA VAL A 91 2.71 -3.92 12.36
C VAL A 91 3.66 -4.03 11.17
N ILE A 92 3.17 -4.47 10.01
CA ILE A 92 4.02 -4.74 8.83
C ILE A 92 4.07 -3.51 7.92
N GLY A 93 2.99 -2.73 7.89
CA GLY A 93 2.77 -1.64 6.95
C GLY A 93 1.94 -2.09 5.75
N TYR A 94 2.18 -1.46 4.62
CA TYR A 94 1.44 -1.67 3.39
C TYR A 94 2.11 -2.80 2.59
N SER A 95 1.45 -3.94 2.41
CA SER A 95 2.10 -5.13 1.84
C SER A 95 1.15 -5.96 0.97
N LEU A 96 1.68 -7.00 0.34
CA LEU A 96 0.94 -7.94 -0.50
C LEU A 96 0.96 -9.35 0.09
N PRO A 97 -0.17 -10.07 -0.02
CA PRO A 97 -0.20 -11.49 0.27
C PRO A 97 0.41 -12.29 -0.88
N CYS A 98 0.51 -13.61 -0.68
CA CYS A 98 0.82 -14.57 -1.72
C CYS A 98 -0.08 -14.35 -2.96
N ALA A 99 0.47 -14.55 -4.15
CA ALA A 99 -0.26 -14.39 -5.42
C ALA A 99 -1.52 -15.27 -5.53
N VAL A 100 -1.58 -16.39 -4.79
CA VAL A 100 -2.74 -17.30 -4.70
C VAL A 100 -3.79 -16.81 -3.70
N GLY A 101 -3.44 -15.89 -2.80
CA GLY A 101 -4.31 -15.43 -1.72
C GLY A 101 -4.34 -16.36 -0.51
N CYS A 102 -3.21 -17.00 -0.17
CA CYS A 102 -3.11 -17.79 1.06
C CYS A 102 -3.25 -16.91 2.32
N ASP A 103 -3.79 -17.49 3.38
CA ASP A 103 -3.85 -16.84 4.70
C ASP A 103 -2.45 -16.60 5.28
N ASP A 104 -2.33 -15.55 6.11
CA ASP A 104 -1.11 -15.14 6.83
C ASP A 104 0.18 -15.09 5.98
N SER A 105 0.02 -14.77 4.70
CA SER A 105 1.11 -14.82 3.71
C SER A 105 1.67 -13.45 3.31
N LEU A 106 1.40 -12.42 4.13
CA LEU A 106 1.90 -11.07 3.89
C LEU A 106 3.44 -11.02 3.91
N ILE A 107 4.01 -10.31 2.95
CA ILE A 107 5.45 -10.05 2.91
C ILE A 107 5.79 -9.10 4.07
N LYS A 108 6.59 -9.58 5.03
CA LYS A 108 6.96 -8.82 6.23
C LYS A 108 8.00 -7.74 5.94
N GLU A 109 8.96 -8.05 5.09
CA GLU A 109 10.04 -7.15 4.73
C GLU A 109 9.66 -6.31 3.49
N VAL A 110 9.25 -5.07 3.70
CA VAL A 110 8.73 -4.17 2.65
C VAL A 110 9.79 -3.77 1.62
N HIS A 111 11.08 -3.92 1.93
CA HIS A 111 12.15 -3.60 0.98
C HIS A 111 12.16 -4.50 -0.27
N HIS A 112 11.45 -5.64 -0.25
CA HIS A 112 11.24 -6.45 -1.45
C HIS A 112 10.53 -5.68 -2.57
N PHE A 113 9.70 -4.70 -2.25
CA PHE A 113 8.97 -3.89 -3.24
C PHE A 113 9.87 -2.89 -3.99
N ARG A 114 11.14 -2.72 -3.60
CA ARG A 114 12.12 -1.95 -4.39
C ARG A 114 12.35 -2.53 -5.79
N ILE A 115 11.98 -3.80 -6.02
CA ILE A 115 12.00 -4.42 -7.36
C ILE A 115 11.10 -3.68 -8.38
N LEU A 116 10.13 -2.90 -7.91
CA LEU A 116 9.26 -2.07 -8.75
C LEU A 116 10.02 -0.96 -9.50
N GLY A 117 11.21 -0.57 -9.01
CA GLY A 117 11.96 0.60 -9.48
C GLY A 117 11.48 1.90 -8.83
N ASP A 118 12.30 2.95 -8.93
CA ASP A 118 12.16 4.16 -8.09
C ASP A 118 10.81 4.88 -8.27
N GLU A 119 10.32 5.00 -9.50
CA GLU A 119 9.05 5.69 -9.78
C GLU A 119 7.85 4.98 -9.14
N GLN A 120 7.73 3.67 -9.39
CA GLN A 120 6.62 2.87 -8.87
C GLN A 120 6.77 2.63 -7.36
N TYR A 121 8.00 2.52 -6.86
CA TYR A 121 8.27 2.44 -5.43
C TYR A 121 7.89 3.75 -4.71
N GLY A 122 8.13 4.91 -5.33
CA GLY A 122 7.67 6.21 -4.82
C GLY A 122 6.14 6.28 -4.70
N ARG A 123 5.41 5.81 -5.72
CA ARG A 123 3.93 5.69 -5.67
C ARG A 123 3.47 4.73 -4.57
N TYR A 124 4.16 3.61 -4.39
CA TYR A 124 3.90 2.66 -3.30
C TYR A 124 4.07 3.31 -1.93
N LEU A 125 5.15 4.06 -1.70
CA LEU A 125 5.37 4.78 -0.44
C LEU A 125 4.27 5.82 -0.18
N GLN A 126 3.88 6.56 -1.22
CA GLN A 126 2.79 7.52 -1.12
C GLN A 126 1.47 6.84 -0.73
N TYR A 127 1.06 5.78 -1.43
CA TYR A 127 -0.18 5.07 -1.11
C TYR A 127 -0.13 4.42 0.27
N GLY A 128 1.03 3.89 0.69
CA GLY A 128 1.20 3.37 2.05
C GLY A 128 1.04 4.45 3.12
N ALA A 129 1.55 5.67 2.88
CA ALA A 129 1.35 6.81 3.78
C ALA A 129 -0.11 7.28 3.82
N GLU A 130 -0.79 7.32 2.67
CA GLU A 130 -2.22 7.63 2.56
C GLU A 130 -3.07 6.66 3.39
N GLU A 131 -2.88 5.34 3.21
CA GLU A 131 -3.64 4.32 3.93
C GLU A 131 -3.35 4.33 5.44
N CYS A 132 -2.09 4.54 5.84
CA CYS A 132 -1.71 4.69 7.25
C CYS A 132 -2.43 5.89 7.89
N LEU A 133 -2.45 7.03 7.19
CA LEU A 133 -3.13 8.24 7.65
C LEU A 133 -4.62 8.02 7.82
N LEU A 134 -5.27 7.42 6.81
CA LEU A 134 -6.71 7.13 6.85
C LEU A 134 -7.07 6.15 7.98
N THR A 135 -6.26 5.11 8.18
CA THR A 135 -6.45 4.12 9.26
C THR A 135 -6.32 4.76 10.65
N THR A 136 -5.46 5.78 10.78
CA THR A 136 -5.27 6.53 12.03
C THR A 136 -6.38 7.58 12.27
N GLY A 137 -7.37 7.69 11.36
CA GLY A 137 -8.46 8.66 11.46
C GLY A 137 -8.12 10.06 10.92
N GLY A 138 -6.99 10.17 10.21
CA GLY A 138 -6.59 11.34 9.45
C GLY A 138 -7.33 11.45 8.12
N MET A 139 -7.01 12.50 7.35
CA MET A 139 -7.60 12.75 6.05
C MET A 139 -6.68 13.52 5.13
N MET A 140 -6.88 13.36 3.82
CA MET A 140 -6.14 14.09 2.79
C MET A 140 -6.82 15.42 2.48
N CYS A 141 -6.02 16.46 2.20
CA CYS A 141 -6.52 17.72 1.68
C CYS A 141 -7.21 17.51 0.31
N PRO A 142 -8.48 17.94 0.14
CA PRO A 142 -9.23 17.74 -1.10
C PRO A 142 -8.85 18.74 -2.21
N SER A 143 -8.03 19.76 -1.90
CA SER A 143 -7.62 20.77 -2.87
C SER A 143 -6.81 20.14 -4.01
N PRO A 144 -7.15 20.41 -5.29
CA PRO A 144 -6.42 19.87 -6.44
C PRO A 144 -4.93 20.19 -6.37
N GLY A 145 -4.09 19.16 -6.51
CA GLY A 145 -2.63 19.30 -6.49
C GLY A 145 -2.01 19.51 -5.10
N CYS A 146 -2.78 19.53 -4.02
CA CYS A 146 -2.23 19.58 -2.66
C CYS A 146 -2.00 18.18 -2.09
N GLY A 147 -3.07 17.45 -1.76
CA GLY A 147 -2.96 16.11 -1.18
C GLY A 147 -2.16 16.05 0.13
N ALA A 148 -2.08 17.13 0.91
CA ALA A 148 -1.41 17.10 2.21
C ALA A 148 -2.17 16.19 3.20
N GLY A 149 -1.43 15.36 3.93
CA GLY A 149 -1.98 14.51 4.99
C GLY A 149 -2.22 15.29 6.28
N LEU A 150 -3.43 15.21 6.84
CA LEU A 150 -3.85 15.98 8.01
C LEU A 150 -4.37 15.05 9.11
N LEU A 151 -3.95 15.30 10.35
CA LEU A 151 -4.45 14.67 11.57
C LEU A 151 -5.08 15.74 12.47
N PRO A 152 -6.36 16.10 12.27
CA PRO A 152 -7.02 17.13 13.07
C PRO A 152 -7.17 16.67 14.52
N PRO A 153 -6.68 17.42 15.52
CA PRO A 153 -6.71 16.99 16.92
C PRO A 153 -8.11 16.98 17.54
N ASP A 154 -9.01 17.87 17.09
CA ASP A 154 -10.20 18.21 17.88
C ASP A 154 -11.52 17.63 17.35
N GLY A 155 -11.48 16.69 16.39
CA GLY A 155 -12.70 16.14 15.76
C GLY A 155 -13.62 17.21 15.14
N SER A 156 -13.12 18.44 15.01
CA SER A 156 -13.88 19.60 14.60
C SER A 156 -14.29 19.47 13.13
N ARG A 157 -15.44 20.06 12.79
CA ARG A 157 -15.96 20.03 11.42
C ARG A 157 -15.16 20.91 10.47
N LYS A 158 -14.53 21.96 10.99
CA LYS A 158 -13.66 22.89 10.27
C LYS A 158 -12.24 22.37 10.29
N VAL A 159 -11.70 22.01 9.12
CA VAL A 159 -10.31 21.58 8.98
C VAL A 159 -9.59 22.58 8.10
N GLU A 160 -8.42 23.03 8.55
CA GLU A 160 -7.53 23.89 7.77
C GLU A 160 -6.28 23.08 7.38
N CYS A 161 -5.95 23.10 6.09
CA CYS A 161 -4.69 22.55 5.61
C CYS A 161 -3.54 23.49 6.00
N ASP A 162 -2.60 23.04 6.83
CA ASP A 162 -1.47 23.86 7.30
C ASP A 162 -0.73 24.51 6.12
N ARG A 163 -0.60 25.84 6.15
CA ARG A 163 0.06 26.64 5.10
C ARG A 163 1.56 26.39 5.00
N ARG A 164 2.20 25.84 6.02
CA ARG A 164 3.64 25.51 5.98
C ARG A 164 3.93 24.28 5.10
N LEU A 165 2.98 23.36 5.05
CA LEU A 165 3.14 22.05 4.40
C LEU A 165 2.15 21.83 3.25
N GLY A 166 1.11 22.65 3.14
CA GLY A 166 0.05 22.54 2.13
C GLY A 166 -0.50 23.90 1.70
N CYS A 167 -1.75 23.91 1.24
CA CYS A 167 -2.30 25.03 0.48
C CYS A 167 -3.12 26.07 1.28
N GLY A 168 -3.34 25.87 2.59
CA GLY A 168 -4.18 26.79 3.39
C GLY A 168 -5.68 26.64 3.16
N PHE A 169 -6.13 25.62 2.42
CA PHE A 169 -7.54 25.41 2.14
C PHE A 169 -8.30 25.01 3.40
N VAL A 170 -9.45 25.66 3.63
CA VAL A 170 -10.32 25.41 4.78
C VAL A 170 -11.58 24.70 4.29
N PHE A 171 -11.80 23.50 4.80
CA PHE A 171 -12.83 22.60 4.29
C PHE A 171 -13.60 21.89 5.39
N CYS A 172 -14.75 21.35 5.02
CA CYS A 172 -15.58 20.56 5.92
C CYS A 172 -15.07 19.12 6.01
N ARG A 173 -14.86 18.62 7.24
CA ARG A 173 -14.45 17.22 7.50
C ARG A 173 -15.40 16.18 6.89
N LEU A 174 -16.69 16.48 6.82
CA LEU A 174 -17.73 15.53 6.42
C LEU A 174 -17.92 15.43 4.90
N CYS A 175 -18.21 16.55 4.23
CA CYS A 175 -18.44 16.55 2.78
C CYS A 175 -17.17 16.74 1.95
N ARG A 176 -16.03 17.06 2.58
CA ARG A 176 -14.75 17.39 1.92
C ARG A 176 -14.82 18.58 0.95
N GLY A 177 -15.90 19.35 0.97
CA GLY A 177 -16.05 20.61 0.22
C GLY A 177 -15.62 21.84 1.04
N GLU A 178 -15.78 23.03 0.46
CA GLU A 178 -15.51 24.30 1.15
C GLU A 178 -16.21 24.37 2.53
N TYR A 179 -15.55 24.99 3.49
CA TYR A 179 -16.14 25.14 4.82
C TYR A 179 -17.40 25.99 4.76
N HIS A 180 -18.44 25.52 5.44
CA HIS A 180 -19.71 26.21 5.53
C HIS A 180 -20.34 25.99 6.91
N GLU A 181 -21.19 26.91 7.33
CA GLU A 181 -21.99 26.77 8.55
C GLU A 181 -23.27 25.98 8.22
N GLY A 182 -23.75 25.14 9.15
CA GLY A 182 -24.93 24.28 8.94
C GLY A 182 -24.65 22.89 8.35
N LEU A 183 -25.73 22.19 7.94
CA LEU A 183 -25.70 20.81 7.45
C LEU A 183 -25.07 20.70 6.05
N CYS A 184 -24.31 19.64 5.80
CA CYS A 184 -23.80 19.34 4.46
C CYS A 184 -24.97 19.16 3.51
N GLN A 185 -24.94 19.84 2.36
CA GLN A 185 -25.84 19.49 1.26
C GLN A 185 -25.56 18.04 0.87
N ALA A 186 -26.62 17.23 0.80
CA ALA A 186 -26.49 15.84 0.37
C ALA A 186 -25.80 15.82 -0.99
N VAL A 187 -24.75 15.01 -1.12
CA VAL A 187 -24.17 14.69 -2.43
C VAL A 187 -25.29 14.00 -3.20
N THR A 188 -25.96 14.74 -4.10
CA THR A 188 -26.81 14.13 -5.10
C THR A 188 -25.91 13.20 -5.90
N ALA A 189 -26.13 11.89 -5.74
CA ALA A 189 -25.62 10.92 -6.70
C ALA A 189 -25.94 11.42 -8.11
N PRO A 190 -25.05 11.22 -9.11
CA PRO A 190 -25.38 11.56 -10.48
C PRO A 190 -26.75 10.96 -10.80
N PRO A 191 -27.65 11.69 -11.49
CA PRO A 191 -28.93 11.13 -11.87
C PRO A 191 -28.62 9.85 -12.66
N THR A 192 -29.04 8.71 -12.13
CA THR A 192 -29.24 7.51 -12.94
C THR A 192 -30.17 7.94 -14.05
N GLY A 193 -29.61 8.15 -15.24
CA GLY A 193 -30.36 8.51 -16.42
C GLY A 193 -31.39 7.41 -16.65
N GLU A 194 -32.63 7.66 -16.22
CA GLU A 194 -33.78 6.94 -16.70
C GLU A 194 -33.73 6.97 -18.22
N ALA A 195 -33.71 5.78 -18.81
CA ALA A 195 -33.74 5.57 -20.24
C ALA A 195 -34.93 6.36 -20.80
N ALA A 196 -34.63 7.44 -21.51
CA ALA A 196 -35.59 8.11 -22.37
C ALA A 196 -36.07 7.08 -23.40
N GLN A 197 -37.26 6.53 -23.18
CA GLN A 197 -37.97 5.77 -24.20
C GLN A 197 -38.31 6.73 -25.34
N VAL A 198 -37.45 6.75 -26.36
CA VAL A 198 -37.79 7.34 -27.65
C VAL A 198 -38.66 6.31 -28.38
N SER A 199 -39.96 6.55 -28.35
CA SER A 199 -40.96 5.88 -29.18
C SER A 199 -40.66 6.16 -30.66
N TRP A 200 -40.30 5.14 -31.41
CA TRP A 200 -40.21 5.21 -32.87
C TRP A 200 -41.63 5.12 -33.46
N PRO A 201 -42.06 6.04 -34.35
CA PRO A 201 -43.29 5.84 -35.08
C PRO A 201 -43.10 4.75 -36.14
N VAL A 202 -43.92 3.70 -36.06
CA VAL A 202 -44.09 2.70 -37.11
C VAL A 202 -44.82 3.37 -38.26
N THR A 203 -44.15 3.57 -39.40
CA THR A 203 -44.84 3.92 -40.65
C THR A 203 -45.25 2.63 -41.35
N GLU A 204 -46.56 2.44 -41.46
CA GLU A 204 -47.22 1.38 -42.20
C GLU A 204 -46.85 1.44 -43.69
N VAL A 205 -46.42 0.31 -44.24
CA VAL A 205 -46.27 0.11 -45.68
C VAL A 205 -47.60 -0.47 -46.19
N VAL A 206 -48.48 0.38 -46.72
CA VAL A 206 -49.65 -0.05 -47.49
C VAL A 206 -49.21 -0.31 -48.92
N GLY A 207 -49.35 -1.56 -49.37
CA GLY A 207 -49.02 -1.99 -50.72
C GLY A 207 -49.97 -1.44 -51.79
N ARG A 208 -49.40 -1.26 -52.99
CA ARG A 208 -49.98 -1.58 -54.29
C ARG A 208 -48.87 -2.06 -55.21
#